data_AF-A0A5S4FX67-F1
#
_entry.id   AF-A0A5S4FX67-F1
#
_cell.length_a   1.000
_cell.length_b   1.000
_cell.length_c   1.000
_cell.angle_alpha   90.00
_cell.angle_beta   90.00
_cell.angle_gamma   90.00
#
_symmetry.space_group_name_H-M   'P 1'
#
loop_
_entity.id
_entity.type
_entity.pdbx_description
1 polymer ?
#
loop_
_entity_poly.entity_id
_entity_poly.type
_entity_poly.pdbx_seq_one_letter_code
_entity_poly.pdbx_strand_id
1 'polypeptide(L)' 'MTMIDAGAPYGIATAADGALWFTLVHQGRVGRMVPGQEPVIHQLDPADGLPTVITPGPDGAMWFAEGKGG' A
#
# COMPACT_ATOMS: atom_id res chain seq x y z
N MET A 1 11.58 10.82 -11.96
CA MET A 1 10.25 10.25 -11.66
C MET A 1 10.41 8.75 -11.72
N THR A 2 10.56 8.08 -10.58
CA THR A 2 10.66 6.62 -10.56
C THR A 2 9.28 6.06 -10.84
N MET A 3 9.12 5.38 -11.97
CA MET A 3 7.89 4.68 -12.30
C MET A 3 7.85 3.41 -11.45
N ILE A 4 6.79 3.22 -10.68
CA ILE A 4 6.51 1.96 -10.01
C ILE A 4 5.97 1.00 -11.08
N ASP A 5 6.81 0.11 -11.60
CA ASP A 5 6.39 -0.96 -12.53
C ASP A 5 5.60 -2.08 -11.82
N ALA A 6 5.29 -1.87 -10.53
CA ALA A 6 4.56 -2.79 -9.67
C ALA A 6 3.03 -2.70 -9.84
N GLY A 7 2.49 -2.14 -10.94
CA GLY A 7 1.05 -2.12 -11.22
C GLY A 7 0.34 -0.78 -10.98
N ALA A 8 -0.99 -0.76 -11.08
CA ALA A 8 -1.81 0.44 -10.93
C ALA A 8 -2.27 0.61 -9.47
N PRO A 9 -1.77 1.63 -8.75
CA PRO A 9 -2.19 1.89 -7.37
C PRO A 9 -3.68 2.28 -7.31
N TYR A 10 -4.38 1.81 -6.27
CA TYR A 10 -5.81 2.05 -6.09
C TYR A 10 -6.10 3.10 -4.99
N GLY A 11 -5.55 2.89 -3.80
CA GLY A 11 -5.59 3.84 -2.69
C GLY A 11 -4.19 4.36 -2.35
N ILE A 12 -4.11 5.58 -1.80
CA ILE A 12 -2.86 6.17 -1.32
C ILE A 12 -3.12 6.99 -0.06
N ALA A 13 -2.18 6.95 0.89
CA ALA A 13 -2.20 7.78 2.09
C ALA A 13 -0.77 8.10 2.56
N THR A 14 -0.62 9.22 3.23
CA THR A 14 0.64 9.64 3.86
C THR A 14 0.72 9.06 5.27
N ALA A 15 1.80 8.36 5.60
CA ALA A 15 2.10 7.95 6.97
C ALA A 15 2.67 9.10 7.80
N ALA A 16 2.68 8.93 9.12
CA ALA A 16 3.21 9.92 10.06
C ALA A 16 4.72 10.20 9.88
N ASP A 17 5.46 9.25 9.30
CA ASP A 17 6.87 9.38 8.98
C ASP A 17 7.13 10.10 7.64
N GLY A 18 6.08 10.58 6.96
CA GLY A 18 6.16 11.26 5.67
C GLY A 18 6.29 10.33 4.46
N ALA A 19 6.28 9.01 4.66
CA ALA A 19 6.24 8.06 3.56
C ALA A 19 4.85 8.00 2.92
N LEU A 20 4.80 7.78 1.62
CA LEU A 20 3.58 7.47 0.89
C LEU A 20 3.35 5.97 0.92
N TRP A 21 2.14 5.57 1.29
CA TRP A 21 1.70 4.18 1.26
C TRP A 21 0.57 4.03 0.28
N PHE A 22 0.58 2.97 -0.52
CA PHE A 22 -0.41 2.73 -1.56
C PHE A 22 -0.78 1.26 -1.69
N THR A 23 -2.01 0.99 -2.10
CA THR A 23 -2.50 -0.37 -2.34
C THR A 23 -2.36 -0.74 -3.81
N LEU A 24 -1.97 -1.98 -4.07
CA LEU A 24 -1.92 -2.59 -5.41
C LEU A 24 -3.00 -3.67 -5.48
N VAL A 25 -4.24 -3.22 -5.64
CA VAL A 25 -5.46 -4.03 -5.42
C VAL A 25 -5.45 -5.35 -6.22
N HIS A 26 -5.01 -5.32 -7.48
CA HIS A 26 -5.02 -6.50 -8.36
C HIS A 26 -3.84 -7.46 -8.13
N GLN A 27 -2.93 -7.12 -7.23
CA GLN A 27 -1.75 -7.93 -6.91
C GLN A 27 -1.75 -8.46 -5.47
N GLY A 28 -2.68 -8.01 -4.63
CA GLY A 28 -2.68 -8.34 -3.21
C GLY A 28 -1.44 -7.81 -2.50
N ARG A 29 -1.01 -6.59 -2.83
CA ARG A 29 0.21 -5.97 -2.29
C ARG A 29 -0.06 -4.58 -1.76
N VAL A 30 0.84 -4.13 -0.87
CA VAL A 30 0.93 -2.75 -0.41
C VAL A 30 2.35 -2.24 -0.67
N GLY A 31 2.47 -1.03 -1.18
CA GLY A 31 3.75 -0.37 -1.38
C GLY A 31 3.98 0.78 -0.41
N ARG A 32 5.24 0.99 -0.05
CA ARG A 32 5.74 2.15 0.70
C ARG A 32 6.79 2.86 -0.14
N MET A 33 6.67 4.17 -0.26
CA MET A 33 7.59 5.01 -1.02
C MET A 33 8.00 6.23 -0.20
N VAL A 34 9.31 6.45 -0.12
CA VAL A 34 9.90 7.71 0.35
C VAL A 34 10.43 8.45 -0.89
N PRO A 35 10.07 9.73 -1.11
CA PRO A 35 10.58 10.48 -2.26
C PRO A 35 12.10 10.43 -2.37
N GLY A 36 12.61 10.06 -3.55
CA GLY A 36 14.04 9.92 -3.80
C GLY A 36 14.65 8.57 -3.39
N GLN A 37 13.84 7.64 -2.88
CA GLN A 37 14.24 6.27 -2.59
C GLN A 37 13.47 5.28 -3.47
N GLU A 38 14.02 4.09 -3.63
CA GLU A 38 13.30 3.00 -4.29
C GLU A 38 12.09 2.55 -3.45
N PRO A 39 10.93 2.33 -4.08
CA PRO A 39 9.76 1.80 -3.40
C PRO A 39 10.00 0.41 -2.81
N VAL A 40 9.42 0.17 -1.64
CA VAL A 40 9.37 -1.16 -1.01
C VAL A 40 7.97 -1.73 -1.21
N ILE A 41 7.89 -2.97 -1.72
CA ILE A 41 6.61 -3.64 -1.98
C ILE A 41 6.46 -4.84 -1.03
N HIS A 42 5.30 -4.91 -0.38
CA HIS A 42 4.94 -5.95 0.57
C HIS A 42 3.83 -6.83 -0.03
N GLN A 43 4.07 -8.14 -0.09
CA GLN A 43 3.04 -9.12 -0.40
C GLN A 43 2.16 -9.34 0.82
N LEU A 44 0.84 -9.27 0.64
CA LEU A 44 -0.13 -9.61 1.68
C LEU A 44 -0.48 -11.10 1.65
N ASP A 45 -0.97 -11.58 2.79
CA ASP A 45 -1.57 -12.89 2.97
C ASP A 45 -2.98 -12.68 3.56
N PRO A 46 -4.05 -13.13 2.89
CA PRO A 46 -4.07 -13.86 1.62
C PRO A 46 -3.62 -13.00 0.43
N ALA A 47 -2.89 -13.64 -0.51
CA ALA A 47 -2.34 -12.97 -1.70
C ALA A 47 -3.41 -12.43 -2.66
N ASP A 48 -4.68 -12.82 -2.49
CA ASP A 48 -5.80 -12.32 -3.27
C ASP A 48 -6.80 -11.50 -2.45
N GLY A 49 -6.42 -10.97 -1.27
CA GLY A 49 -7.29 -10.19 -0.38
C GLY A 49 -7.82 -8.86 -0.96
N LEU A 50 -7.29 -8.40 -2.10
CA LEU A 50 -7.70 -7.16 -2.79
C LEU A 50 -7.63 -5.93 -1.85
N PRO A 51 -6.45 -5.48 -1.41
CA PRO A 51 -6.33 -4.30 -0.57
C PRO A 51 -6.83 -3.06 -1.32
N THR A 52 -7.76 -2.32 -0.74
CA THR A 52 -8.44 -1.19 -1.41
C THR A 52 -8.07 0.14 -0.77
N VAL A 53 -8.83 0.57 0.24
CA VAL A 53 -8.62 1.83 0.95
C VAL A 53 -7.51 1.65 1.98
N ILE A 54 -6.66 2.66 2.13
CA ILE A 54 -5.56 2.70 3.10
C ILE A 54 -5.58 4.04 3.86
N THR A 55 -5.33 4.01 5.17
CA THR A 55 -5.36 5.17 6.06
C THR A 55 -4.36 5.02 7.21
N PRO A 56 -3.84 6.11 7.79
CA PRO A 56 -3.08 6.03 9.03
C PRO A 56 -3.97 5.53 10.18
N GLY A 57 -3.42 4.60 10.96
CA GLY A 57 -4.01 4.10 12.19
C GLY A 57 -3.59 4.93 13.41
N PRO A 58 -4.35 4.87 14.51
CA PRO A 58 -4.02 5.56 15.77
C PRO A 58 -2.78 4.99 16.47
N ASP A 59 -2.35 3.79 16.08
CA ASP A 59 -1.15 3.09 16.58
C ASP A 59 0.13 3.47 15.79
N GLY A 60 0.02 4.34 14.80
CA GLY A 60 1.13 4.72 13.92
C GLY A 60 1.38 3.74 12.78
N ALA A 61 0.61 2.66 12.67
CA ALA A 61 0.64 1.76 11.51
C ALA A 61 -0.26 2.29 10.38
N MET A 62 -0.14 1.71 9.19
CA MET A 62 -1.10 1.92 8.11
C MET A 62 -2.14 0.82 8.12
N TRP A 63 -3.41 1.20 8.09
CA TRP A 63 -4.55 0.29 8.08
C TRP A 63 -5.17 0.27 6.69
N PHE A 64 -5.60 -0.89 6.22
CA PHE A 64 -6.28 -1.04 4.95
C PHE A 64 -7.44 -2.02 5.03
N ALA A 65 -8.37 -1.93 4.07
CA ALA A 65 -9.48 -2.85 3.93
C ALA A 65 -9.24 -3.84 2.79
N GLU A 66 -9.53 -5.12 3.04
CA GLU A 66 -9.51 -6.18 2.04
C GLU A 66 -10.89 -6.34 1.41
N GLY A 67 -10.96 -6.26 0.07
CA GLY A 67 -12.20 -6.37 -0.69
C GLY A 67 -12.71 -7.81 -0.81
N LYS A 68 -11.82 -8.79 -0.65
CA LYS A 68 -12.18 -10.18 -0.37
C LYS A 68 -11.85 -10.41 1.09
N GLY A 69 -12.87 -10.58 1.93
CA GLY A 69 -12.66 -10.88 3.35
C GLY A 69 -11.78 -12.12 3.49
N GLY A 70 -10.75 -12.03 4.34
CA GLY A 70 -9.96 -13.17 4.80
C GLY A 70 -10.74 -14.13 5.69
#